data_AF-A0A944ZTR0-F1
#
_entry.id   AF-A0A944ZTR0-F1
#
_cell.length_a   1.000
_cell.length_b   1.000
_cell.length_c   1.000
_cell.angle_alpha   90.00
_cell.angle_beta   90.00
_cell.angle_gamma   90.00
#
_symmetry.space_group_name_H-M   'P 1'
#
loop_
_entity.id
_entity.type
_entity.pdbx_description
1 polymer ?
#
loop_
_entity_poly.entity_id
_entity_poly.type
_entity_poly.pdbx_seq_one_letter_code
_entity_poly.pdbx_strand_id
1 'polypeptide(L)'
;DFKGVFENRLGRLFPEPYSSLMAGLLLGSRKGIPADLMEDFNKTGLTHIVAISGYNITLVIIVVFGLFGFLTRKVRVVMATIFVVVFVILVGASSAVVRAGIMGIISLFAVYFGRKGEIYVSILLAAFLMNLWNPKIAVIDIGFQLSFLATLGLVYVSPWLEKAPGLLGKILGKVPRFFLIRENFVLTLSAQVFTLPVILKSFGRISLLCPISNVFVLPFIPFAMIFGFLAVVGSFVVEGVGEGFAFVGYCFLDLIFFLVRFFAGFSTL
;
A
#
# COMPACT_ATOMS: atom_id res chain seq x y z
N ASP A 1 -11.31 -13.07 -18.03
CA ASP A 1 -10.30 -12.20 -17.42
C ASP A 1 -10.20 -12.53 -15.93
N PHE A 2 -8.99 -12.81 -15.42
CA PHE A 2 -8.77 -13.23 -14.02
C PHE A 2 -9.22 -12.14 -13.03
N LYS A 3 -9.04 -10.87 -13.39
CA LYS A 3 -9.53 -9.72 -12.61
C LYS A 3 -11.05 -9.77 -12.42
N GLY A 4 -11.81 -10.04 -13.49
CA GLY A 4 -13.27 -10.17 -13.41
C GLY A 4 -13.75 -11.38 -12.60
N VAL A 5 -12.99 -12.48 -12.59
CA VAL A 5 -13.30 -13.64 -11.72
C VAL A 5 -13.12 -13.25 -10.24
N PHE A 6 -12.04 -12.54 -9.91
CA PHE A 6 -11.80 -12.04 -8.54
C PHE A 6 -12.87 -11.03 -8.11
N GLU A 7 -13.21 -10.06 -8.96
CA GLU A 7 -14.26 -9.06 -8.68
C GLU A 7 -15.62 -9.74 -8.44
N ASN A 8 -15.99 -10.73 -9.26
CA ASN A 8 -17.23 -11.50 -9.06
C ASN A 8 -17.25 -12.29 -7.75
N ARG A 9 -16.10 -12.84 -7.31
CA ARG A 9 -16.01 -13.52 -6.01
C ARG A 9 -16.14 -12.54 -4.85
N LEU A 10 -15.47 -11.39 -4.94
CA LEU A 10 -15.60 -10.32 -3.94
C LEU A 10 -17.06 -9.87 -3.79
N GLY A 11 -17.79 -9.69 -4.88
CA GLY A 11 -19.21 -9.31 -4.84
C GLY A 11 -20.16 -10.36 -4.25
N ARG A 12 -19.72 -11.62 -4.13
CA ARG A 12 -20.46 -12.67 -3.40
C ARG A 12 -20.10 -12.72 -1.92
N LEU A 13 -18.84 -12.43 -1.60
CA LEU A 13 -18.28 -12.54 -0.25
C LEU A 13 -18.52 -11.27 0.60
N PHE A 14 -18.63 -10.10 -0.03
CA PHE A 14 -18.77 -8.82 0.63
C PHE A 14 -20.00 -8.06 0.08
N PRO A 15 -20.79 -7.41 0.95
CA PRO A 15 -21.82 -6.49 0.49
C PRO A 15 -21.20 -5.22 -0.12
N GLU A 16 -21.91 -4.55 -1.03
CA GLU A 16 -21.55 -3.19 -1.42
C GLU A 16 -21.79 -2.21 -0.25
N PRO A 17 -20.95 -1.18 -0.06
CA PRO A 17 -19.80 -0.76 -0.90
C PRO A 17 -18.46 -1.44 -0.56
N TYR A 18 -18.43 -2.39 0.38
CA TYR A 18 -17.22 -3.04 0.87
C TYR A 18 -16.55 -3.92 -0.20
N SER A 19 -17.34 -4.60 -1.02
CA SER A 19 -16.86 -5.35 -2.19
C SER A 19 -16.05 -4.44 -3.13
N SER A 20 -16.61 -3.29 -3.51
CA SER A 20 -15.91 -2.32 -4.38
C SER A 20 -14.65 -1.77 -3.73
N LEU A 21 -14.65 -1.47 -2.42
CA LEU A 21 -13.43 -1.03 -1.74
C LEU A 21 -12.38 -2.15 -1.70
N MET A 22 -12.77 -3.39 -1.39
CA MET A 22 -11.85 -4.53 -1.37
C MET A 22 -11.23 -4.78 -2.75
N ALA A 23 -12.02 -4.67 -3.82
CA ALA A 23 -11.54 -4.73 -5.20
C ALA A 23 -10.58 -3.57 -5.52
N GLY A 24 -10.82 -2.37 -4.98
CA GLY A 24 -9.88 -1.26 -5.03
C GLY A 24 -8.56 -1.57 -4.33
N LEU A 25 -8.62 -2.08 -3.10
CA LEU A 25 -7.43 -2.39 -2.31
C LEU A 25 -6.58 -3.50 -2.95
N LEU A 26 -7.20 -4.59 -3.40
CA LEU A 26 -6.50 -5.78 -3.94
C LEU A 26 -6.13 -5.68 -5.42
N LEU A 27 -6.99 -5.08 -6.24
CA LEU A 27 -6.89 -5.10 -7.70
C LEU A 27 -6.77 -3.69 -8.32
N GLY A 28 -6.82 -2.64 -7.48
CA GLY A 28 -6.86 -1.24 -7.92
C GLY A 28 -8.07 -0.88 -8.76
N SER A 29 -9.17 -1.63 -8.62
CA SER A 29 -10.41 -1.30 -9.31
C SER A 29 -11.10 -0.14 -8.61
N ARG A 30 -11.32 0.98 -9.31
CA ARG A 30 -12.13 2.09 -8.80
C ARG A 30 -13.61 1.96 -9.18
N LYS A 31 -13.97 0.90 -9.89
CA LYS A 31 -15.35 0.66 -10.34
C LYS A 31 -16.22 0.34 -9.13
N GLY A 32 -17.42 0.91 -9.07
CA GLY A 32 -18.41 0.64 -8.03
C GLY A 32 -18.20 1.36 -6.69
N ILE A 33 -17.06 2.05 -6.50
CA ILE A 33 -16.83 2.84 -5.28
C ILE A 33 -17.77 4.08 -5.29
N PRO A 34 -18.64 4.24 -4.28
CA PRO A 34 -19.55 5.39 -4.20
C PRO A 34 -18.80 6.73 -4.19
N ALA A 35 -19.39 7.75 -4.82
CA ALA A 35 -18.76 9.06 -4.97
C ALA A 35 -18.56 9.79 -3.63
N ASP A 36 -19.51 9.64 -2.70
CA ASP A 36 -19.43 10.13 -1.33
C ASP A 36 -18.25 9.52 -0.58
N LEU A 37 -18.06 8.21 -0.69
CA LEU A 37 -16.93 7.53 -0.06
C LEU A 37 -15.60 8.01 -0.66
N MET A 38 -15.54 8.17 -1.97
CA MET A 38 -14.34 8.69 -2.63
C MET A 38 -14.05 10.14 -2.21
N GLU A 39 -15.08 10.95 -1.98
CA GLU A 39 -14.94 12.28 -1.41
C GLU A 39 -14.36 12.25 0.01
N ASP A 40 -14.80 11.32 0.86
CA ASP A 40 -14.26 11.15 2.21
C ASP A 40 -12.78 10.72 2.19
N PHE A 41 -12.40 9.81 1.29
CA PHE A 41 -10.98 9.47 1.05
C PHE A 41 -10.17 10.68 0.57
N ASN A 42 -10.75 11.54 -0.27
CA ASN A 42 -10.11 12.78 -0.72
C ASN A 42 -9.93 13.78 0.43
N LYS A 43 -10.98 14.01 1.24
CA LYS A 43 -10.98 14.90 2.42
C LYS A 43 -9.93 14.49 3.44
N THR A 44 -9.80 13.20 3.69
CA THR A 44 -8.82 12.63 4.62
C THR A 44 -7.42 12.47 4.04
N GLY A 45 -7.21 12.73 2.74
CA GLY A 45 -5.94 12.56 2.05
C GLY A 45 -5.54 11.10 1.78
N LEU A 46 -6.48 10.16 1.96
CA LEU A 46 -6.28 8.71 1.91
C LEU A 46 -6.54 8.10 0.52
N THR A 47 -6.84 8.91 -0.49
CA THR A 47 -7.07 8.47 -1.89
C THR A 47 -5.96 7.62 -2.48
N HIS A 48 -4.73 7.81 -2.02
CA HIS A 48 -3.56 7.04 -2.45
C HIS A 48 -3.61 5.56 -2.01
N ILE A 49 -4.40 5.22 -0.99
CA ILE A 49 -4.57 3.86 -0.46
C ILE A 49 -5.48 3.03 -1.37
N VAL A 50 -6.50 3.67 -1.97
CA VAL A 50 -7.46 3.02 -2.89
C VAL A 50 -6.80 2.67 -4.23
N ALA A 51 -5.63 3.22 -4.53
CA ALA A 51 -4.81 2.82 -5.66
C ALA A 51 -3.81 1.71 -5.27
N ILE A 52 -3.46 0.83 -6.22
CA ILE A 52 -2.46 -0.21 -5.96
C ILE A 52 -1.14 0.42 -5.53
N SER A 53 -0.75 0.17 -4.29
CA SER A 53 0.51 0.62 -3.70
C SER A 53 1.50 -0.53 -3.52
N GLY A 54 2.72 -0.20 -3.05
CA GLY A 54 3.73 -1.21 -2.72
C GLY A 54 3.31 -2.21 -1.64
N TYR A 55 2.32 -1.89 -0.82
CA TYR A 55 1.74 -2.83 0.15
C TYR A 55 1.21 -4.09 -0.53
N ASN A 56 0.59 -3.97 -1.70
CA ASN A 56 0.10 -5.12 -2.45
C ASN A 56 1.22 -6.11 -2.78
N ILE A 57 2.38 -5.61 -3.24
CA ILE A 57 3.53 -6.45 -3.59
C ILE A 57 4.10 -7.12 -2.33
N THR A 58 4.24 -6.37 -1.24
CA THR A 58 4.69 -6.92 0.05
C THR A 58 3.74 -8.01 0.56
N LEU A 59 2.44 -7.80 0.43
CA LEU A 59 1.43 -8.78 0.82
C LEU A 59 1.52 -10.06 -0.01
N VAL A 60 1.65 -9.95 -1.33
CA VAL A 60 1.89 -11.11 -2.20
C VAL A 60 3.12 -11.89 -1.72
N ILE A 61 4.21 -11.19 -1.40
CA ILE A 61 5.43 -11.82 -0.88
C ILE A 61 5.17 -12.53 0.45
N ILE A 62 4.54 -11.87 1.43
CA ILE A 62 4.25 -12.44 2.76
C ILE A 62 3.37 -13.68 2.64
N VAL A 63 2.28 -13.59 1.87
CA VAL A 63 1.34 -14.70 1.68
C VAL A 63 2.04 -15.90 1.04
N VAL A 64 2.84 -15.69 0.00
CA VAL A 64 3.62 -16.77 -0.64
C VAL A 64 4.63 -17.37 0.34
N PHE A 65 5.33 -16.53 1.12
CA PHE A 65 6.29 -17.03 2.11
C PHE A 65 5.65 -17.82 3.25
N GLY A 66 4.42 -17.48 3.62
CA GLY A 66 3.61 -18.19 4.60
C GLY A 66 3.07 -19.52 4.04
N LEU A 67 2.39 -19.46 2.89
CA LEU A 67 1.80 -20.65 2.24
C LEU A 67 2.85 -21.70 1.90
N PHE A 68 4.00 -21.30 1.37
CA PHE A 68 5.09 -22.20 1.03
C PHE A 68 6.14 -22.31 2.15
N GLY A 69 5.76 -22.03 3.40
CA GLY A 69 6.67 -22.04 4.56
C GLY A 69 7.40 -23.37 4.78
N PHE A 70 6.81 -24.47 4.33
CA PHE A 70 7.38 -25.83 4.39
C PHE A 70 8.49 -26.08 3.35
N LEU A 71 8.69 -25.18 2.38
CA LEU A 71 9.72 -25.30 1.34
C LEU A 71 11.01 -24.56 1.70
N THR A 72 12.11 -24.91 1.03
CA THR A 72 13.39 -24.24 1.21
C THR A 72 13.31 -22.75 0.87
N ARG A 73 14.16 -21.93 1.51
CA ARG A 73 14.21 -20.47 1.28
C ARG A 73 14.37 -20.12 -0.21
N LYS A 74 15.15 -20.91 -0.95
CA LYS A 74 15.39 -20.70 -2.39
C LYS A 74 14.12 -20.86 -3.20
N VAL A 75 13.36 -21.93 -2.94
CA VAL A 75 12.10 -22.19 -3.63
C VAL A 75 11.06 -21.13 -3.30
N ARG A 76 10.97 -20.70 -2.03
CA ARG A 76 10.07 -19.60 -1.62
C ARG A 76 10.36 -18.29 -2.35
N VAL A 77 11.64 -17.93 -2.51
CA VAL A 77 12.02 -16.73 -3.27
C VAL A 77 11.57 -16.85 -4.72
N VAL A 78 11.88 -17.97 -5.38
CA VAL A 78 11.49 -18.18 -6.79
C VAL A 78 9.97 -18.11 -6.96
N MET A 79 9.21 -18.76 -6.08
CA MET A 79 7.75 -18.69 -6.09
C MET A 79 7.26 -17.26 -5.89
N ALA A 80 7.79 -16.54 -4.90
CA ALA A 80 7.39 -15.15 -4.64
C ALA A 80 7.69 -14.24 -5.84
N THR A 81 8.83 -14.42 -6.50
CA THR A 81 9.15 -13.69 -7.74
C THR A 81 8.13 -13.97 -8.83
N ILE A 82 7.76 -15.22 -9.07
CA ILE A 82 6.75 -15.59 -10.08
C ILE A 82 5.40 -14.95 -9.74
N PHE A 83 4.92 -15.07 -8.49
CA PHE A 83 3.65 -14.50 -8.08
C PHE A 83 3.62 -12.98 -8.16
N VAL A 84 4.73 -12.30 -7.82
CA VAL A 84 4.85 -10.84 -7.98
C VAL A 84 4.76 -10.44 -9.46
N VAL A 85 5.45 -11.13 -10.36
CA VAL A 85 5.38 -10.84 -11.80
C VAL A 85 3.97 -11.06 -12.34
N VAL A 86 3.35 -12.18 -11.98
CA VAL A 86 1.96 -12.50 -12.35
C VAL A 86 1.02 -11.41 -11.83
N PHE A 87 1.15 -11.01 -10.57
CA PHE A 87 0.34 -9.94 -9.97
C PHE A 87 0.50 -8.61 -10.71
N VAL A 88 1.73 -8.19 -11.04
CA VAL A 88 1.99 -6.93 -11.78
C VAL A 88 1.28 -6.95 -13.13
N ILE A 89 1.33 -8.06 -13.85
CA ILE A 89 0.66 -8.22 -15.16
C ILE A 89 -0.85 -8.18 -14.99
N LEU A 90 -1.40 -8.93 -14.03
CA LEU A 90 -2.83 -9.05 -13.78
C LEU A 90 -3.49 -7.72 -13.43
N VAL A 91 -2.79 -6.89 -12.67
CA VAL A 91 -3.31 -5.63 -12.17
C VAL A 91 -3.24 -4.51 -13.23
N GLY A 92 -2.62 -4.78 -14.37
CA GLY A 92 -2.55 -3.86 -15.52
C GLY A 92 -1.25 -3.05 -15.59
N ALA A 93 -0.19 -3.50 -14.91
CA ALA A 93 1.18 -2.99 -15.05
C ALA A 93 1.33 -1.46 -15.05
N SER A 94 0.57 -0.75 -14.20
CA SER A 94 0.77 0.70 -14.04
C SER A 94 2.16 0.98 -13.49
N SER A 95 2.72 2.17 -13.78
CA SER A 95 4.10 2.52 -13.40
C SER A 95 4.37 2.37 -11.90
N ALA A 96 3.37 2.62 -11.05
CA ALA A 96 3.48 2.42 -9.61
C ALA A 96 3.63 0.95 -9.22
N VAL A 97 2.87 0.06 -9.87
CA VAL A 97 2.89 -1.39 -9.64
C VAL A 97 4.17 -2.01 -10.16
N VAL A 98 4.62 -1.60 -11.35
CA VAL A 98 5.89 -2.07 -11.94
C VAL A 98 7.07 -1.70 -11.04
N ARG A 99 7.14 -0.45 -10.57
CA ARG A 99 8.19 -0.01 -9.64
C ARG A 99 8.19 -0.83 -8.34
N ALA A 100 7.02 -1.00 -7.72
CA ALA A 100 6.89 -1.78 -6.51
C ALA A 100 7.28 -3.25 -6.73
N GLY A 101 6.92 -3.82 -7.88
CA GLY A 101 7.32 -5.17 -8.31
C GLY A 101 8.84 -5.30 -8.43
N ILE A 102 9.51 -4.35 -9.11
CA ILE A 102 10.97 -4.34 -9.24
C ILE A 102 11.63 -4.26 -7.86
N MET A 103 11.22 -3.34 -6.99
CA MET A 103 11.77 -3.21 -5.63
C MET A 103 11.53 -4.48 -4.79
N GLY A 104 10.35 -5.10 -4.92
CA GLY A 104 10.02 -6.37 -4.27
C GLY A 104 10.94 -7.51 -4.74
N ILE A 105 11.17 -7.62 -6.06
CA ILE A 105 12.07 -8.62 -6.65
C ILE A 105 13.51 -8.41 -6.18
N ILE A 106 14.00 -7.17 -6.15
CA ILE A 106 15.35 -6.85 -5.62
C ILE A 106 15.46 -7.26 -4.15
N SER A 107 14.43 -7.00 -3.36
CA SER A 107 14.37 -7.39 -1.95
C SER A 107 14.38 -8.92 -1.78
N LEU A 108 13.65 -9.65 -2.64
CA LEU A 108 13.66 -11.10 -2.69
C LEU A 108 15.04 -11.67 -3.06
N PHE A 109 15.77 -11.05 -4.00
CA PHE A 109 17.15 -11.42 -4.29
C PHE A 109 18.09 -11.18 -3.11
N ALA A 110 17.94 -10.06 -2.40
CA ALA A 110 18.72 -9.82 -1.18
C ALA A 110 18.47 -10.94 -0.14
N VAL A 111 17.20 -11.33 0.04
CA VAL A 111 16.81 -12.48 0.87
C VAL A 111 17.43 -13.78 0.33
N TYR A 112 17.45 -14.02 -0.98
CA TYR A 112 18.06 -15.22 -1.56
C TYR A 112 19.54 -15.37 -1.19
N PHE A 113 20.31 -14.28 -1.28
CA PHE A 113 21.73 -14.24 -0.96
C PHE A 113 22.04 -14.04 0.53
N GLY A 114 21.03 -13.98 1.40
CA GLY A 114 21.22 -13.77 2.84
C GLY A 114 21.71 -12.37 3.20
N ARG A 115 21.57 -11.39 2.30
CA ARG A 115 21.96 -9.99 2.53
C ARG A 115 20.77 -9.18 3.05
N LYS A 116 21.06 -8.13 3.82
CA LYS A 116 20.07 -7.10 4.13
C LYS A 116 19.82 -6.30 2.84
N GLY A 117 18.54 -6.17 2.45
CA GLY A 117 18.16 -5.33 1.32
C GLY A 117 18.40 -3.86 1.67
N GLU A 118 19.34 -3.23 0.99
CA GLU A 118 19.59 -1.80 1.11
C GLU A 118 18.52 -1.04 0.32
N ILE A 119 17.76 -0.17 1.00
CA ILE A 119 16.70 0.64 0.40
C ILE A 119 17.27 1.49 -0.75
N TYR A 120 18.49 2.02 -0.58
CA TYR A 120 19.21 2.81 -1.60
C TYR A 120 19.40 2.06 -2.92
N VAL A 121 19.89 0.81 -2.83
CA VAL A 121 20.15 -0.03 -4.02
C VAL A 121 18.83 -0.33 -4.73
N SER A 122 17.78 -0.59 -3.96
CA SER A 122 16.46 -0.91 -4.51
C SER A 122 15.86 0.26 -5.29
N ILE A 123 15.98 1.49 -4.77
CA ILE A 123 15.48 2.70 -5.44
C ILE A 123 16.30 3.02 -6.69
N LEU A 124 17.64 3.05 -6.57
CA LEU A 124 18.52 3.41 -7.68
C LEU A 124 18.41 2.41 -8.81
N LEU A 125 18.38 1.12 -8.50
CA LEU A 125 18.23 0.07 -9.50
C LEU A 125 16.83 0.08 -10.13
N ALA A 126 15.76 0.31 -9.34
CA ALA A 126 14.42 0.47 -9.89
C ALA A 126 14.33 1.69 -10.82
N ALA A 127 14.87 2.84 -10.41
CA ALA A 127 14.90 4.04 -11.23
C ALA A 127 15.70 3.81 -12.53
N PHE A 128 16.87 3.18 -12.43
CA PHE A 128 17.70 2.84 -13.58
C PHE A 128 16.96 1.91 -14.57
N LEU A 129 16.41 0.80 -14.09
CA LEU A 129 15.71 -0.18 -14.93
C LEU A 129 14.46 0.41 -15.60
N MET A 130 13.68 1.22 -14.87
CA MET A 130 12.49 1.87 -15.43
C MET A 130 12.86 2.93 -16.46
N ASN A 131 13.92 3.71 -16.22
CA ASN A 131 14.37 4.75 -17.14
C ASN A 131 15.05 4.16 -18.40
N LEU A 132 15.65 2.97 -18.29
CA LEU A 132 16.19 2.23 -19.44
C LEU A 132 15.07 1.75 -20.36
N TRP A 133 13.94 1.31 -19.79
CA TRP A 133 12.78 0.87 -20.57
C TRP A 133 12.05 2.03 -21.26
N ASN A 134 11.80 3.12 -20.52
CA ASN A 134 11.21 4.31 -21.10
C ASN A 134 11.74 5.57 -20.38
N PRO A 135 12.66 6.31 -21.02
CA PRO A 135 13.32 7.45 -20.40
C PRO A 135 12.36 8.63 -20.11
N LYS A 136 11.16 8.62 -20.69
CA LYS A 136 10.15 9.66 -20.45
C LYS A 136 9.35 9.42 -19.16
N ILE A 137 9.41 8.23 -18.56
CA ILE A 137 8.66 7.90 -17.33
C ILE A 137 9.03 8.87 -16.20
N ALA A 138 10.31 9.20 -16.04
CA ALA A 138 10.77 10.07 -14.95
C ALA A 138 10.15 11.48 -14.98
N VAL A 139 9.80 11.98 -16.17
CA VAL A 139 9.30 13.34 -16.37
C VAL A 139 7.78 13.37 -16.49
N ILE A 140 7.17 12.35 -17.10
CA ILE A 140 5.73 12.33 -17.41
C ILE A 140 4.91 11.69 -16.28
N ASP A 141 5.48 10.69 -15.59
CA ASP A 141 4.72 9.92 -14.61
C ASP A 141 4.78 10.55 -13.20
N ILE A 142 3.68 11.19 -12.82
CA ILE A 142 3.52 11.81 -11.48
C ILE A 142 3.68 10.76 -10.37
N GLY A 143 3.22 9.52 -10.58
CA GLY A 143 3.35 8.43 -9.61
C GLY A 143 4.80 7.96 -9.43
N PHE A 144 5.63 8.05 -10.47
CA PHE A 144 7.07 7.85 -10.39
C PHE A 144 7.73 8.96 -9.58
N GLN A 145 7.44 10.22 -9.90
CA GLN A 145 7.97 11.39 -9.19
C GLN A 145 7.61 11.33 -7.69
N LEU A 146 6.34 11.11 -7.37
CA LEU A 146 5.86 11.03 -6.00
C LEU A 146 6.53 9.90 -5.22
N SER A 147 6.72 8.72 -5.82
CA SER A 147 7.35 7.63 -5.10
C SER A 147 8.86 7.83 -4.93
N PHE A 148 9.54 8.39 -5.93
CA PHE A 148 10.96 8.69 -5.80
C PHE A 148 11.19 9.76 -4.73
N LEU A 149 10.42 10.85 -4.77
CA LEU A 149 10.44 11.92 -3.77
C LEU A 149 10.05 11.43 -2.37
N ALA A 150 8.99 10.62 -2.26
CA ALA A 150 8.61 10.01 -0.98
C ALA A 150 9.76 9.21 -0.40
N THR A 151 10.46 8.43 -1.23
CA THR A 151 11.57 7.61 -0.75
C THR A 151 12.80 8.44 -0.38
N LEU A 152 13.10 9.52 -1.10
CA LEU A 152 14.12 10.49 -0.68
C LEU A 152 13.75 11.14 0.66
N GLY A 153 12.47 11.49 0.85
CA GLY A 153 11.95 11.99 2.12
C GLY A 153 12.18 10.99 3.26
N LEU A 154 11.80 9.73 3.06
CA LEU A 154 12.05 8.66 4.03
C LEU A 154 13.54 8.49 4.36
N VAL A 155 14.42 8.61 3.37
CA VAL A 155 15.86 8.45 3.55
C VAL A 155 16.51 9.62 4.31
N TYR A 156 16.19 10.86 3.93
CA TYR A 156 16.87 12.03 4.49
C TYR A 156 16.15 12.63 5.70
N VAL A 157 14.82 12.60 5.70
CA VAL A 157 14.00 13.29 6.70
C VAL A 157 13.63 12.36 7.85
N SER A 158 13.41 11.05 7.61
CA SER A 158 13.05 10.11 8.70
C SER A 158 14.14 10.02 9.78
N PRO A 159 15.43 9.80 9.45
CA PRO A 159 16.47 9.74 10.47
C PRO A 159 16.69 11.07 11.19
N TRP A 160 16.44 12.18 10.49
CA TRP A 160 16.52 13.53 11.06
C TRP A 160 15.37 13.78 12.05
N LEU A 161 14.13 13.41 11.69
CA LEU A 161 12.95 13.51 12.57
C LEU A 161 13.09 12.63 13.81
N GLU A 162 13.61 11.41 13.67
CA GLU A 162 13.83 10.50 14.79
C GLU A 162 14.85 11.03 15.81
N LYS A 163 15.84 11.79 15.33
CA LYS A 163 16.92 12.38 16.14
C LYS A 163 16.73 13.87 16.40
N ALA A 164 15.58 14.44 16.02
CA ALA A 164 15.35 15.87 16.05
C ALA A 164 15.49 16.42 17.49
N PRO A 165 16.44 17.32 17.76
CA PRO A 165 16.57 17.93 19.08
C PRO A 165 15.43 18.92 19.35
N GLY A 166 15.11 19.14 20.64
CA GLY A 166 14.16 20.18 21.06
C GLY A 166 12.70 19.73 21.20
N LEU A 167 11.76 20.66 20.98
CA LEU A 167 10.32 20.45 21.17
C LEU A 167 9.76 19.33 20.29
N LEU A 168 10.27 19.22 19.05
CA LEU A 168 9.88 18.20 18.08
C LEU A 168 10.23 16.78 18.57
N GLY A 169 11.46 16.59 19.06
CA GLY A 169 11.89 15.30 19.64
C GLY A 169 11.11 14.93 20.89
N LYS A 170 10.72 15.90 21.72
CA LYS A 170 9.85 15.68 22.89
C LYS A 170 8.42 15.30 22.49
N ILE A 171 7.85 15.94 21.47
CA ILE A 171 6.52 15.61 20.95
C ILE A 171 6.53 14.21 20.31
N LEU A 172 7.50 13.93 19.42
CA LEU A 172 7.66 12.63 18.78
C LEU A 172 8.01 11.51 19.76
N GLY A 173 8.72 11.82 20.85
CA GLY A 173 9.04 10.88 21.92
C GLY A 173 7.82 10.55 22.81
N LYS A 174 6.83 11.44 22.87
CA LYS A 174 5.55 11.20 23.56
C LYS A 174 4.56 10.40 22.72
N VAL A 175 4.76 10.30 21.40
CA VAL A 175 3.92 9.43 20.57
C VAL A 175 4.18 7.98 20.98
N PRO A 176 3.14 7.21 21.35
CA PRO A 176 3.32 5.83 21.73
C PRO A 176 3.97 5.04 20.59
N ARG A 177 4.94 4.18 20.93
CA ARG A 177 5.47 3.17 19.98
C ARG A 177 4.53 1.97 19.80
N PHE A 178 3.36 2.01 20.44
CA PHE A 178 2.35 0.99 20.29
C PHE A 178 1.90 0.92 18.83
N PHE A 179 1.82 -0.29 18.27
CA PHE A 179 1.29 -0.53 16.92
C PHE A 179 1.98 0.22 15.77
N LEU A 180 3.27 0.54 15.89
CA LEU A 180 4.05 1.26 14.86
C LEU A 180 3.50 2.66 14.52
N ILE A 181 2.73 3.28 15.42
CA ILE A 181 2.09 4.59 15.23
C ILE A 181 3.14 5.68 15.00
N ARG A 182 4.17 5.71 15.85
CA ARG A 182 5.26 6.70 15.74
C ARG A 182 6.00 6.57 14.42
N GLU A 183 6.33 5.34 14.04
CA GLU A 183 7.01 5.02 12.79
C GLU A 183 6.17 5.48 11.59
N ASN A 184 4.90 5.07 11.51
CA ASN A 184 4.02 5.47 10.41
C ASN A 184 3.83 6.99 10.31
N PHE A 185 3.75 7.68 11.45
CA PHE A 185 3.66 9.14 11.48
C PHE A 185 4.93 9.81 10.94
N VAL A 186 6.10 9.38 11.42
CA VAL A 186 7.40 9.91 10.96
C VAL A 186 7.61 9.61 9.48
N LEU A 187 7.30 8.40 9.01
CA LEU A 187 7.41 8.02 7.61
C LEU A 187 6.48 8.87 6.73
N THR A 188 5.23 9.09 7.16
CA THR A 188 4.26 9.91 6.42
C THR A 188 4.71 11.36 6.33
N LEU A 189 5.14 11.97 7.45
CA LEU A 189 5.68 13.33 7.45
C LEU A 189 6.92 13.45 6.55
N SER A 190 7.84 12.49 6.66
CA SER A 190 9.07 12.44 5.88
C SER A 190 8.78 12.41 4.38
N ALA A 191 7.87 11.55 3.95
CA ALA A 191 7.43 11.47 2.57
C ALA A 191 6.79 12.79 2.11
N GLN A 192 5.91 13.37 2.95
CA GLN A 192 5.20 14.61 2.61
C GLN A 192 6.14 15.77 2.32
N VAL A 193 7.21 15.97 3.11
CA VAL A 193 8.16 17.09 2.89
C VAL A 193 8.66 17.15 1.45
N PHE A 194 8.97 15.99 0.85
CA PHE A 194 9.49 15.92 -0.51
C PHE A 194 8.38 15.80 -1.57
N THR A 195 7.25 15.18 -1.26
CA THR A 195 6.15 15.04 -2.23
C THR A 195 5.25 16.26 -2.33
N LEU A 196 5.24 17.14 -1.32
CA LEU A 196 4.31 18.27 -1.23
C LEU A 196 4.32 19.19 -2.47
N PRO A 197 5.48 19.57 -3.05
CA PRO A 197 5.50 20.45 -4.23
C PRO A 197 4.82 19.81 -5.44
N VAL A 198 5.02 18.51 -5.64
CA VAL A 198 4.41 17.76 -6.74
C VAL A 198 2.92 17.56 -6.51
N ILE A 199 2.51 17.28 -5.26
CA ILE A 199 1.09 17.16 -4.90
C ILE A 199 0.36 18.48 -5.12
N LEU A 200 0.95 19.60 -4.68
CA LEU A 200 0.40 20.94 -4.87
C LEU A 200 0.24 21.28 -6.36
N LYS A 201 1.29 21.04 -7.16
CA LYS A 201 1.27 21.33 -8.59
C LYS A 201 0.27 20.45 -9.37
N SER A 202 0.13 19.18 -8.96
CA SER A 202 -0.64 18.20 -9.73
C SER A 202 -2.10 18.08 -9.30
N PHE A 203 -2.38 18.24 -8.00
CA PHE A 203 -3.71 18.00 -7.42
C PHE A 203 -4.34 19.25 -6.78
N GLY A 204 -3.56 20.33 -6.59
CA GLY A 204 -4.07 21.63 -6.14
C GLY A 204 -4.67 21.66 -4.73
N ARG A 205 -4.52 20.61 -3.92
CA ARG A 205 -5.10 20.50 -2.58
C ARG A 205 -4.15 19.80 -1.61
N ILE A 206 -4.18 20.21 -0.35
CA ILE A 206 -3.47 19.57 0.77
C ILE A 206 -4.50 19.18 1.81
N SER A 207 -4.54 17.90 2.20
CA SER A 207 -5.25 17.49 3.40
C SER A 207 -4.28 17.50 4.58
N LEU A 208 -4.42 18.49 5.46
CA LEU A 208 -3.65 18.57 6.72
C LEU A 208 -3.97 17.41 7.67
N LEU A 209 -5.11 16.75 7.47
CA LEU A 209 -5.52 15.57 8.22
C LEU A 209 -4.80 14.30 7.78
N CYS A 210 -4.14 14.30 6.61
CA CYS A 210 -3.49 13.11 6.03
C CYS A 210 -2.49 12.40 6.98
N PRO A 211 -1.56 13.08 7.68
CA PRO A 211 -0.69 12.41 8.64
C PRO A 211 -1.43 11.73 9.79
N ILE A 212 -2.51 12.36 10.28
CA ILE A 212 -3.29 11.86 11.42
C ILE A 212 -4.16 10.68 10.97
N SER A 213 -4.91 10.86 9.89
CA SER A 213 -5.78 9.83 9.33
C SER A 213 -4.97 8.58 8.92
N ASN A 214 -3.78 8.75 8.34
CA ASN A 214 -2.89 7.63 8.00
C ASN A 214 -2.50 6.79 9.20
N VAL A 215 -2.17 7.42 10.34
CA VAL A 215 -1.75 6.69 11.55
C VAL A 215 -2.86 5.76 12.06
N PHE A 216 -4.11 6.17 11.95
CA PHE A 216 -5.25 5.37 12.39
C PHE A 216 -5.72 4.38 11.33
N VAL A 217 -5.67 4.73 10.04
CA VAL A 217 -6.23 3.87 8.98
C VAL A 217 -5.21 2.87 8.44
N LEU A 218 -3.96 3.27 8.18
CA LEU A 218 -2.96 2.42 7.52
C LEU A 218 -2.67 1.10 8.24
N PRO A 219 -2.63 1.01 9.58
CA PRO A 219 -2.36 -0.27 10.24
C PRO A 219 -3.38 -1.34 9.91
N PHE A 220 -4.63 -0.97 9.61
CA PHE A 220 -5.72 -1.91 9.33
C PHE A 220 -5.80 -2.35 7.87
N ILE A 221 -5.23 -1.56 6.94
CA ILE A 221 -5.27 -1.86 5.51
C ILE A 221 -4.63 -3.21 5.16
N PRO A 222 -3.40 -3.53 5.61
CA PRO A 222 -2.80 -4.84 5.34
C PRO A 222 -3.65 -6.01 5.86
N PHE A 223 -4.29 -5.87 7.02
CA PHE A 223 -5.16 -6.92 7.56
C PHE A 223 -6.40 -7.11 6.68
N ALA A 224 -7.10 -6.03 6.33
CA ALA A 224 -8.23 -6.08 5.40
C ALA A 224 -7.84 -6.78 4.09
N MET A 225 -6.69 -6.44 3.52
CA MET A 225 -6.20 -7.04 2.29
C MET A 225 -5.83 -8.53 2.43
N ILE A 226 -5.14 -8.92 3.52
CA ILE A 226 -4.80 -10.34 3.77
C ILE A 226 -6.09 -11.16 3.87
N PHE A 227 -7.03 -10.73 4.71
CA PHE A 227 -8.28 -11.46 4.90
C PHE A 227 -9.16 -11.45 3.66
N GLY A 228 -9.21 -10.34 2.90
CA GLY A 228 -9.89 -10.30 1.60
C GLY A 228 -9.28 -11.25 0.58
N PHE A 229 -7.95 -11.30 0.49
CA PHE A 229 -7.26 -12.23 -0.40
C PHE A 229 -7.51 -13.69 0.00
N LEU A 230 -7.38 -14.01 1.29
CA LEU A 230 -7.66 -15.34 1.82
C LEU A 230 -9.13 -15.74 1.65
N ALA A 231 -10.06 -14.79 1.74
CA ALA A 231 -11.47 -15.03 1.48
C ALA A 231 -11.71 -15.46 0.04
N VAL A 232 -11.14 -14.74 -0.93
CA VAL A 232 -11.27 -15.09 -2.35
C VAL A 232 -10.61 -16.44 -2.64
N VAL A 233 -9.36 -16.65 -2.21
CA VAL A 233 -8.66 -17.93 -2.42
C VAL A 233 -9.37 -19.09 -1.72
N GLY A 234 -9.80 -18.89 -0.48
CA GLY A 234 -10.55 -19.87 0.30
C GLY A 234 -11.87 -20.25 -0.36
N SER A 235 -12.59 -19.28 -0.93
CA SER A 235 -13.86 -19.52 -1.63
C SER A 235 -13.74 -20.41 -2.87
N PHE A 236 -12.55 -20.52 -3.48
CA PHE A 236 -12.32 -21.47 -4.58
C PHE A 236 -12.17 -22.91 -4.11
N VAL A 237 -11.77 -23.13 -2.86
CA VAL A 237 -11.59 -24.46 -2.28
C VAL A 237 -12.87 -24.90 -1.57
N VAL A 238 -13.37 -24.08 -0.64
CA VAL A 238 -14.60 -24.30 0.12
C VAL A 238 -15.25 -22.94 0.38
N GLU A 239 -16.49 -22.75 -0.08
CA GLU A 239 -17.19 -21.46 0.02
C GLU A 239 -17.28 -20.96 1.47
N GLY A 240 -17.62 -21.82 2.43
CA GLY A 240 -17.69 -21.46 3.85
C GLY A 240 -16.36 -21.03 4.49
N VAL A 241 -15.21 -21.50 3.98
CA VAL A 241 -13.89 -21.00 4.42
C VAL A 241 -13.67 -19.58 3.90
N GLY A 242 -14.10 -19.31 2.67
CA GLY A 242 -14.08 -17.98 2.08
C GLY A 242 -14.92 -16.99 2.89
N GLU A 243 -16.15 -17.38 3.27
CA GLU A 243 -17.05 -16.57 4.11
C GLU A 243 -16.45 -16.26 5.49
N GLY A 244 -15.80 -17.23 6.13
CA GLY A 244 -15.15 -17.02 7.42
C GLY A 244 -14.05 -15.95 7.37
N PHE A 245 -13.19 -15.99 6.36
CA PHE A 245 -12.19 -14.94 6.14
C PHE A 245 -12.83 -13.62 5.67
N ALA A 246 -13.89 -13.67 4.88
CA ALA A 246 -14.62 -12.49 4.43
C ALA A 246 -15.21 -11.71 5.60
N PHE A 247 -15.77 -12.42 6.60
CA PHE A 247 -16.30 -11.80 7.81
C PHE A 247 -15.22 -11.01 8.57
N VAL A 248 -14.03 -11.60 8.75
CA VAL A 248 -12.91 -10.89 9.41
C VAL A 248 -12.44 -9.70 8.56
N GLY A 249 -12.33 -9.87 7.24
CA GLY A 249 -12.01 -8.79 6.31
C GLY A 249 -13.03 -7.65 6.37
N TYR A 250 -14.32 -7.99 6.49
CA TYR A 250 -15.42 -7.05 6.60
C TYR A 250 -15.29 -6.19 7.85
N CYS A 251 -14.99 -6.79 9.01
CA CYS A 251 -14.77 -6.03 10.24
C CYS A 251 -13.64 -4.99 10.11
N PHE A 252 -12.54 -5.33 9.44
CA PHE A 252 -11.46 -4.36 9.19
C PHE A 252 -11.87 -3.29 8.19
N LEU A 253 -12.58 -3.64 7.11
CA LEU A 253 -13.09 -2.65 6.16
C LEU A 253 -14.09 -1.71 6.82
N ASP A 254 -14.98 -2.21 7.67
CA ASP A 254 -15.94 -1.40 8.42
C ASP A 254 -15.26 -0.43 9.37
N LEU A 255 -14.22 -0.89 10.07
CA LEU A 255 -13.37 -0.01 10.88
C LEU A 255 -12.69 1.07 10.02
N ILE A 256 -12.15 0.71 8.84
CA ILE A 256 -11.55 1.67 7.92
C ILE A 256 -12.59 2.71 7.46
N PHE A 257 -13.78 2.27 7.04
CA PHE A 257 -14.88 3.14 6.63
C PHE A 257 -15.28 4.12 7.74
N PHE A 258 -15.47 3.60 8.96
CA PHE A 258 -15.79 4.40 10.13
C PHE A 258 -14.72 5.47 10.39
N LEU A 259 -13.44 5.08 10.40
CA LEU A 259 -12.33 6.01 10.61
C LEU A 259 -12.26 7.07 9.51
N VAL A 260 -12.39 6.68 8.24
CA VAL A 260 -12.38 7.60 7.09
C VAL A 260 -13.51 8.62 7.21
N ARG A 261 -14.75 8.18 7.50
CA ARG A 261 -15.91 9.07 7.68
C ARG A 261 -15.75 9.98 8.90
N PHE A 262 -15.25 9.43 10.00
CA PHE A 262 -14.97 10.20 11.22
C PHE A 262 -14.00 11.35 10.92
N PHE A 263 -12.87 11.07 10.27
CA PHE A 263 -11.89 12.10 9.92
C PHE A 263 -12.37 13.05 8.82
N ALA A 264 -13.17 12.57 7.86
CA ALA A 264 -13.74 13.42 6.82
C ALA A 264 -14.67 14.50 7.39
N GLY A 265 -15.38 14.19 8.48
CA GLY A 265 -16.22 15.16 9.22
C GLY A 265 -15.44 16.34 9.82
N PHE A 266 -14.13 16.21 10.06
CA PHE A 266 -13.28 17.31 10.55
C PHE A 266 -12.65 18.13 9.42
N SER A 267 -12.73 17.69 8.16
CA SER A 267 -12.09 18.37 7.03
C SER A 267 -12.92 19.54 6.46
N THR A 268 -14.08 19.86 7.05
CA THR A 268 -14.90 21.02 6.67
C THR A 268 -14.40 22.35 7.23
N LEU A 269 -13.19 22.39 7.80
CA LEU A 269 -12.48 23.61 8.22
C LEU A 269 -11.37 23.97 7.22
#